data_AF-Q21U54-F1
#
_entry.id   AF-Q21U54-F1
#
_cell.length_a   1.000
_cell.length_b   1.000
_cell.length_c   1.000
_cell.angle_alpha   90.00
_cell.angle_beta   90.00
_cell.angle_gamma   90.00
#
_symmetry.space_group_name_H-M   'P 1'
#
loop_
_entity.id
_entity.type
_entity.pdbx_description
1 polymer ?
#
loop_
_entity_poly.entity_id
_entity_poly.type
_entity_poly.pdbx_seq_one_letter_code
_entity_poly.pdbx_strand_id
1 'polypeptide(L)' 'MRTAVQAPKRPVNLSITADTIDKAKALGMNLSKTVDALLGEEVNRRYWEKWNEDNQVAIDHYNARIDSEGLPLAKYRSF' A
#
# COMPACT_ATOMS: atom_id res chain seq x y z
N MET A 1 0.61 -0.05 -14.56
CA MET A 1 0.99 -0.25 -13.15
C MET A 1 2.26 0.53 -12.90
N ARG A 2 2.27 1.49 -11.96
CA ARG A 2 3.49 2.22 -11.60
C ARG A 2 4.45 1.21 -10.97
N THR A 3 5.41 0.73 -11.75
CA THR A 3 6.54 -0.03 -11.24
C THR A 3 7.27 0.91 -10.29
N ALA A 4 7.19 0.67 -8.99
CA ALA A 4 7.98 1.39 -8.02
C ALA A 4 9.44 1.30 -8.50
N VAL A 5 10.06 2.45 -8.76
CA VAL A 5 11.51 2.53 -8.96
C VAL A 5 12.11 1.80 -7.77
N GLN A 6 12.80 0.69 -8.02
CA GLN A 6 13.32 -0.17 -6.97
C GLN A 6 14.39 0.62 -6.21
N ALA A 7 13.96 1.28 -5.13
CA ALA A 7 14.83 2.11 -4.33
C ALA A 7 15.93 1.23 -3.71
N PRO A 8 17.17 1.76 -3.58
CA PRO A 8 18.26 1.00 -2.98
C PRO A 8 17.89 0.57 -1.55
N LYS A 9 18.13 -0.70 -1.23
CA LYS A 9 17.84 -1.25 0.10
C LYS A 9 18.71 -0.56 1.14
N ARG A 10 18.10 -0.14 2.24
CA ARG A 10 18.81 0.37 3.41
C ARG A 10 18.89 -0.73 4.48
N PRO A 11 20.08 -1.05 5.02
CA PRO A 11 20.19 -1.98 6.13
C PRO A 11 19.51 -1.39 7.36
N VAL A 12 18.73 -2.22 8.06
CA VAL A 12 18.01 -1.87 9.29
C VAL A 12 18.26 -2.96 10.33
N ASN A 13 18.41 -2.56 11.60
CA ASN A 13 18.53 -3.49 12.71
C ASN A 13 17.13 -3.73 13.29
N LEU A 14 16.70 -4.98 13.34
CA LEU A 14 15.39 -5.40 13.82
C LEU A 14 15.56 -6.46 14.92
N SER A 15 14.72 -6.38 15.95
CA SER A 15 14.64 -7.42 16.99
C SER A 15 13.45 -8.32 16.71
N ILE A 16 13.71 -9.62 16.52
CA ILE A 16 12.71 -10.66 16.29
C ILE A 16 13.04 -11.80 17.26
N THR A 17 12.01 -12.49 17.77
CA THR A 17 12.17 -13.64 18.68
C THR A 17 13.11 -14.69 18.08
N ALA A 18 14.06 -15.16 18.89
CA ALA A 18 15.05 -16.15 18.47
C ALA A 18 14.41 -17.42 17.88
N ASP A 19 13.38 -17.96 18.55
CA ASP A 19 12.62 -19.12 18.09
C ASP A 19 12.06 -18.96 16.65
N THR A 20 11.54 -17.78 16.31
CA THR A 20 11.04 -17.49 14.97
C THR A 20 12.17 -17.45 13.94
N ILE A 21 13.31 -16.87 14.30
CA ILE A 21 14.48 -16.80 13.42
C ILE A 21 15.06 -18.20 13.17
N ASP A 22 15.17 -19.02 14.21
CA ASP A 22 15.73 -20.36 14.13
C ASP A 22 14.83 -21.27 13.29
N LYS A 23 13.50 -21.20 13.49
CA LYS A 23 12.53 -21.90 12.65
C LYS A 23 12.60 -21.45 11.19
N ALA A 24 12.65 -20.15 10.94
CA ALA A 24 12.74 -19.62 9.58
C ALA A 24 14.03 -20.04 8.87
N LYS A 25 15.17 -20.06 9.58
CA LYS A 25 16.45 -20.57 9.07
C LYS A 25 16.40 -22.07 8.78
N ALA A 26 15.83 -22.87 9.69
CA ALA A 26 15.67 -24.31 9.49
C ALA A 26 14.79 -24.64 8.26
N LEU A 27 13.84 -23.76 7.95
CA LEU A 27 13.00 -23.84 6.75
C LEU A 27 13.66 -23.27 5.47
N GLY A 28 14.91 -22.79 5.55
CA GLY A 28 15.64 -22.23 4.40
C GLY A 28 15.08 -20.88 3.92
N MET A 29 14.36 -20.14 4.76
CA MET A 29 13.73 -18.88 4.37
C MET A 29 14.75 -17.75 4.19
N ASN A 30 14.53 -16.92 3.17
CA ASN A 30 15.29 -15.68 3.01
C ASN A 30 14.67 -14.57 3.87
N LEU A 31 15.17 -14.42 5.10
CA LEU A 31 14.66 -13.46 6.08
C LEU A 31 14.55 -12.04 5.54
N SER A 32 15.60 -11.54 4.88
CA SER A 32 15.61 -10.18 4.35
C SER A 32 14.52 -9.98 3.30
N LYS A 33 14.37 -10.91 2.36
CA LYS A 33 13.33 -10.84 1.33
C LYS A 33 11.92 -10.93 1.93
N THR A 34 11.72 -11.83 2.90
CA THR A 34 10.41 -12.02 3.54
C THR A 34 9.99 -10.80 4.34
N VAL A 35 10.88 -10.24 5.18
CA VAL A 35 10.57 -9.05 5.97
C VAL A 35 10.34 -7.83 5.10
N ASP A 36 11.14 -7.65 4.03
CA ASP A 36 10.99 -6.56 3.06
C ASP A 36 9.61 -6.58 2.39
N ALA A 37 9.15 -7.76 1.95
CA ALA A 37 7.82 -7.91 1.33
C ALA A 37 6.68 -7.61 2.32
N LEU A 38 6.70 -8.24 3.49
CA LEU A 38 5.66 -8.06 4.51
C LEU A 38 5.58 -6.61 5.01
N LEU A 39 6.73 -5.98 5.23
CA LEU A 39 6.78 -4.58 5.65
C LEU A 39 6.28 -3.66 4.52
N GLY A 40 6.65 -3.92 3.27
CA GLY A 40 6.19 -3.16 2.12
C GLY A 40 4.67 -3.21 1.95
N GLU A 41 4.06 -4.39 2.13
CA GLU A 41 2.61 -4.56 2.10
C GLU A 41 1.92 -3.77 3.22
N GLU A 42 2.41 -3.89 4.46
CA GLU A 42 1.85 -3.19 5.62
C GLU A 42 2.00 -1.66 5.51
N VAL A 43 3.14 -1.18 5.01
CA VAL A 43 3.37 0.26 4.77
C VAL A 43 2.37 0.78 3.73
N ASN A 44 2.18 0.06 2.63
CA ASN A 44 1.21 0.44 1.61
C ASN A 44 -0.21 0.46 2.15
N ARG A 45 -0.60 -0.54 2.94
CA ARG A 45 -1.92 -0.59 3.60
C ARG A 45 -2.16 0.65 4.46
N ARG A 46 -1.23 0.95 5.38
CA ARG A 46 -1.34 2.11 6.27
C ARG A 46 -1.29 3.44 5.52
N TYR A 47 -0.50 3.52 4.46
CA TYR A 47 -0.44 4.70 3.61
C TYR A 47 -1.81 4.99 3.00
N TRP A 48 -2.46 3.98 2.42
CA TRP A 48 -3.78 4.15 1.80
C TRP A 48 -4.89 4.39 2.82
N GLU A 49 -4.83 3.75 3.98
CA GLU A 49 -5.75 4.03 5.09
C GLU A 49 -5.70 5.51 5.47
N LYS A 50 -4.50 6.01 5.74
CA LYS A 50 -4.30 7.42 6.07
C LYS A 50 -4.69 8.35 4.92
N TRP A 51 -4.35 8.01 3.68
CA TRP A 51 -4.72 8.81 2.52
C TRP A 51 -6.25 8.91 2.39
N ASN A 52 -6.98 7.81 2.57
CA ASN A 52 -8.44 7.81 2.52
C ASN A 52 -9.02 8.69 3.64
N GLU A 53 -8.52 8.58 4.87
CA GLU A 53 -8.93 9.43 6.00
C GLU A 53 -8.69 10.91 5.70
N ASP A 54 -7.48 11.27 5.26
CA ASP A 54 -7.10 12.64 4.96
C ASP A 54 -7.90 13.23 3.79
N ASN A 55 -8.36 12.41 2.84
CA ASN A 55 -9.08 12.84 1.63
C ASN A 55 -10.59 12.63 1.71
N GLN A 56 -11.12 12.12 2.82
CA GLN A 56 -12.54 11.77 2.96
C GLN A 56 -13.46 12.94 2.59
N VAL A 57 -13.18 14.15 3.10
CA VAL A 57 -13.99 15.35 2.82
C VAL A 57 -13.98 15.71 1.33
N ALA A 58 -12.82 15.61 0.67
CA ALA A 58 -12.70 15.90 -0.75
C ALA A 58 -13.45 14.86 -1.61
N ILE A 59 -13.35 13.59 -1.22
CA ILE A 59 -14.07 12.48 -1.85
C ILE A 59 -15.58 12.68 -1.68
N ASP A 60 -16.06 13.00 -0.49
CA ASP A 60 -17.49 13.22 -0.20
C ASP A 60 -18.04 14.40 -1.01
N HIS A 61 -17.31 15.52 -1.06
CA HIS A 61 -17.69 16.68 -1.87
C HIS A 61 -17.75 16.34 -3.36
N TYR A 62 -16.77 15.57 -3.85
CA TYR A 62 -16.77 15.13 -5.24
C TYR A 62 -17.95 14.21 -5.53
N ASN A 63 -18.22 13.22 -4.67
CA ASN A 63 -19.34 12.30 -4.82
C ASN A 63 -20.67 13.03 -4.83
N ALA A 64 -20.89 13.98 -3.90
CA ALA A 64 -22.10 14.80 -3.87
C ALA A 64 -22.30 15.62 -5.16
N ARG A 65 -21.20 16.12 -5.74
CA ARG A 65 -21.25 16.79 -7.05
C ARG A 65 -21.66 15.83 -8.16
N ILE A 66 -21.11 14.62 -8.19
CA ILE A 66 -21.46 13.61 -9.20
C ILE A 66 -22.92 13.16 -9.05
N ASP A 67 -23.43 13.02 -7.83
CA ASP A 67 -24.82 12.65 -7.58
C ASP A 67 -25.81 13.72 -8.05
N SER A 68 -25.42 15.00 -7.92
CA SER A 68 -26.27 16.14 -8.32
C SER A 68 -26.14 16.51 -9.80
N GLU A 69 -24.93 16.54 -10.35
CA GLU A 69 -24.64 17.04 -11.70
C GLU A 69 -24.43 15.91 -12.72
N GLY A 70 -24.30 14.67 -12.26
CA GLY A 70 -23.90 13.53 -13.09
C GLY A 70 -22.40 13.52 -13.39
N LEU A 71 -21.96 12.49 -14.11
CA LEU A 71 -20.56 12.33 -14.50
C LEU A 71 -20.15 13.42 -15.51
N PRO A 72 -19.09 14.21 -15.23
CA PRO A 72 -18.52 15.11 -16.22
C PRO A 72 -18.17 14.36 -17.49
N LEU A 73 -18.49 14.94 -18.63
CA LEU A 73 -18.19 14.39 -19.97
C LEU A 73 -18.90 13.08 -20.31
N ALA A 74 -19.87 12.60 -19.51
CA ALA A 74 -20.66 11.40 -19.83
C ALA A 74 -21.29 11.47 -21.23
N LYS A 75 -21.68 12.67 -21.68
CA LYS A 75 -22.21 12.95 -23.02
C LYS A 75 -21.26 12.63 -24.19
N TYR A 76 -19.97 12.43 -23.94
CA TYR A 76 -18.97 12.09 -24.95
C TYR A 76 -18.49 10.64 -24.85
N ARG A 77 -19.06 9.84 -23.95
CA ARG A 77 -18.70 8.43 -23.79
C ARG A 77 -19.27 7.61 -24.95
N SER A 78 -18.45 7.36 -25.97
CA SER A 78 -18.64 6.28 -26.94
C SER A 78 -18.16 4.97 -26.30
N PHE A 79 -19.06 3.99 -26.24
CA PHE A 79 -18.93 2.64 -25.67
C PHE A 79 -17.56 1.98 -25.81
#